data_AF-A0A9P0FKR5-F1
#
_entry.id   AF-A0A9P0FKR5-F1
#
_cell.length_a   1.000
_cell.length_b   1.000
_cell.length_c   1.000
_cell.angle_alpha   90.00
_cell.angle_beta   90.00
_cell.angle_gamma   90.00
#
_symmetry.space_group_name_H-M   'P 1'
#
loop_
_entity.id
_entity.type
_entity.pdbx_description
1 polymer ?
#
loop_
_entity_poly.entity_id
_entity_poly.type
_entity_poly.pdbx_seq_one_letter_code
_entity_poly.pdbx_strand_id
1 'polypeptide(L)'
;MCSLIGAGASLIGIGSDIAGSLRLPSHFCGTWGHKPTPETVSFKGHYPSCKDESAWAEVFTLGPISRYATDLRMLLQIIVKPTVKKKLDLNKPVDISNVRIYYLEQINSPIVDKPNNNVKTAINRVISHFNNICKSSCTKSFCQVSHFLTKILTDTVNSKLQTFLMENTQIYHNFLRQLCLKYMHNFMNMDPLNHYAGRLILLMKM
;
A
#
# COMPACT_ATOMS: atom_id res chain seq x y z
N MET A 1 -14.42 1.03 -10.85
CA MET A 1 -14.11 2.46 -10.58
C MET A 1 -12.85 2.93 -11.30
N CYS A 2 -11.68 2.30 -11.09
CA CYS A 2 -10.43 2.72 -11.77
C CYS A 2 -10.53 2.74 -13.29
N SER A 3 -11.21 1.75 -13.90
CA SER A 3 -11.47 1.73 -15.35
C SER A 3 -12.26 2.93 -15.85
N LEU A 4 -13.28 3.37 -15.09
CA LEU A 4 -14.10 4.54 -15.43
C LEU A 4 -13.27 5.83 -15.38
N ILE A 5 -12.40 5.96 -14.38
CA ILE A 5 -11.49 7.10 -14.23
C ILE A 5 -10.41 7.09 -15.32
N GLY A 6 -9.85 5.92 -15.64
CA GLY A 6 -8.91 5.73 -16.74
C GLY A 6 -9.51 6.09 -18.10
N ALA A 7 -10.76 5.69 -18.34
CA ALA A 7 -11.52 6.02 -19.54
C ALA A 7 -11.99 7.50 -19.59
N GLY A 8 -11.98 8.21 -18.46
CA GLY A 8 -12.38 9.62 -18.38
C GLY A 8 -13.87 9.84 -18.17
N ALA A 9 -14.61 8.77 -17.87
CA ALA A 9 -16.03 8.80 -17.56
C ALA A 9 -16.32 9.06 -16.06
N SER A 10 -15.27 9.25 -15.25
CA SER A 10 -15.35 9.85 -13.91
C SER A 10 -14.06 10.62 -13.61
N LEU A 11 -14.17 11.71 -12.87
CA LEU A 11 -13.01 12.51 -12.46
C LEU A 11 -12.28 11.89 -11.26
N ILE A 12 -13.04 11.36 -10.31
CA ILE A 12 -12.55 10.93 -9.01
C ILE A 12 -13.20 9.62 -8.59
N GLY A 13 -12.60 8.96 -7.60
CA GLY A 13 -13.21 7.83 -6.93
C GLY A 13 -12.68 7.53 -5.54
N ILE A 14 -13.38 6.64 -4.85
CA ILE A 14 -13.02 6.14 -3.52
C ILE A 14 -13.05 4.61 -3.59
N GLY A 15 -11.96 3.98 -3.18
CA GLY A 15 -11.85 2.52 -3.11
C GLY A 15 -11.46 2.04 -1.71
N SER A 16 -11.59 0.75 -1.48
CA SER A 16 -11.06 0.07 -0.30
C SER A 16 -9.77 -0.69 -0.61
N ASP A 17 -8.90 -0.81 0.39
CA ASP A 17 -7.64 -1.54 0.27
C ASP A 17 -7.33 -2.27 1.58
N ILE A 18 -7.13 -3.60 1.47
CA ILE A 18 -6.51 -4.45 2.50
C ILE A 18 -5.26 -5.09 1.89
N ALA A 19 -5.45 -5.76 0.76
CA ALA A 19 -4.42 -6.53 0.07
C ALA A 19 -3.99 -5.89 -1.28
N GLY A 20 -4.27 -4.60 -1.49
CA GLY A 20 -3.96 -3.89 -2.72
C GLY A 20 -5.14 -3.60 -3.64
N SER A 21 -6.39 -3.88 -3.22
CA SER A 21 -7.59 -3.72 -4.05
C SER A 21 -7.88 -2.29 -4.53
N LEU A 22 -7.17 -1.29 -4.03
CA LEU A 22 -7.17 0.07 -4.56
C LEU A 22 -5.95 0.31 -5.46
N ARG A 23 -4.77 -0.10 -5.00
CA ARG A 23 -3.48 0.14 -5.69
C ARG A 23 -3.30 -0.70 -6.96
N LEU A 24 -3.66 -1.98 -6.94
CA LEU A 24 -3.55 -2.90 -8.06
C LEU A 24 -4.44 -2.51 -9.25
N PRO A 25 -5.76 -2.26 -9.10
CA PRO A 25 -6.55 -1.81 -10.23
C PRO A 25 -6.16 -0.41 -10.69
N SER A 26 -5.66 0.46 -9.79
CA SER A 26 -5.12 1.75 -10.21
C SER A 26 -3.89 1.59 -11.11
N HIS A 27 -2.99 0.68 -10.75
CA HIS A 27 -1.83 0.30 -11.57
C HIS A 27 -2.27 -0.22 -12.95
N PHE A 28 -3.23 -1.16 -13.01
CA PHE A 28 -3.70 -1.71 -14.29
C PHE A 28 -4.51 -0.73 -15.16
N CYS A 29 -5.18 0.25 -14.56
CA CYS A 29 -5.98 1.23 -15.29
C CYS A 29 -5.23 2.56 -15.56
N GLY A 30 -3.96 2.68 -15.19
CA GLY A 30 -3.17 3.90 -15.40
C GLY A 30 -3.67 5.11 -14.60
N THR A 31 -4.28 4.87 -13.43
CA THR A 31 -4.78 5.89 -12.50
C THR A 31 -3.92 5.95 -11.24
N TRP A 32 -4.06 7.03 -10.48
CA TRP A 32 -3.40 7.17 -9.19
C TRP A 32 -4.35 6.75 -8.08
N GLY A 33 -3.93 5.80 -7.25
CA GLY A 33 -4.68 5.35 -6.08
C GLY A 33 -3.82 5.45 -4.83
N HIS A 34 -4.30 6.19 -3.82
CA HIS A 34 -3.60 6.31 -2.54
C HIS A 34 -4.26 5.46 -1.46
N LYS A 35 -3.49 4.55 -0.84
CA LYS A 35 -3.89 3.84 0.37
C LYS A 35 -3.34 4.60 1.59
N PRO A 36 -4.15 5.40 2.31
CA PRO A 36 -3.67 6.12 3.48
C PRO A 36 -3.32 5.16 4.62
N THR A 37 -2.70 5.70 5.67
CA THR A 37 -2.50 4.98 6.93
C THR A 37 -3.85 4.47 7.44
N PRO A 38 -3.94 3.24 7.96
CA PRO A 38 -5.16 2.75 8.61
C PRO A 38 -5.67 3.74 9.66
N GLU A 39 -6.98 3.71 9.91
CA GLU A 39 -7.71 4.64 10.79
C GLU A 39 -7.74 6.13 10.37
N THR A 40 -7.02 6.54 9.32
CA THR A 40 -7.03 7.93 8.82
C THR A 40 -8.38 8.35 8.25
N VAL A 41 -9.03 7.43 7.53
CA VAL A 41 -10.36 7.61 6.94
C VAL A 41 -11.35 6.72 7.71
N SER A 42 -12.57 7.21 7.94
CA SER A 42 -13.60 6.39 8.59
C SER A 42 -14.08 5.30 7.64
N PHE A 43 -14.09 4.05 8.11
CA PHE A 43 -14.70 2.93 7.39
C PHE A 43 -16.17 2.68 7.79
N LYS A 44 -16.75 3.52 8.65
CA LYS A 44 -18.15 3.40 9.07
C LYS A 44 -19.07 3.43 7.86
N GLY A 45 -19.98 2.45 7.77
CA GLY A 45 -20.92 2.31 6.65
C GLY A 45 -20.33 1.60 5.43
N HIS A 46 -19.05 1.20 5.44
CA HIS A 46 -18.50 0.32 4.42
C HIS A 46 -19.09 -1.08 4.53
N TYR A 47 -19.45 -1.67 3.40
CA TYR A 47 -19.89 -3.06 3.29
C TYR A 47 -19.06 -3.81 2.23
N PRO A 48 -18.63 -5.06 2.48
CA PRO A 48 -18.86 -5.84 3.70
C PRO A 48 -18.12 -5.25 4.92
N SER A 49 -18.69 -5.48 6.10
CA SER A 49 -18.04 -5.16 7.38
C SER A 49 -17.40 -6.42 7.99
N CYS A 50 -16.47 -6.21 8.91
CA CYS A 50 -15.89 -7.29 9.72
C CYS A 50 -16.48 -7.23 11.13
N LYS A 51 -16.74 -8.40 11.74
CA LYS A 51 -17.21 -8.49 13.13
C LYS A 51 -16.14 -8.02 14.12
N ASP A 52 -14.87 -8.26 13.81
CA ASP A 52 -13.73 -7.76 14.57
C ASP A 52 -13.30 -6.39 14.02
N GLU A 53 -13.94 -5.34 14.53
CA GLU A 53 -13.63 -3.96 14.14
C GLU A 53 -12.18 -3.58 14.45
N SER A 54 -11.57 -4.16 15.49
CA SER A 54 -10.20 -3.86 15.88
C SER A 54 -9.20 -4.37 14.84
N ALA A 55 -9.32 -5.64 14.45
CA ALA A 55 -8.49 -6.23 13.41
C ALA A 55 -8.74 -5.57 12.05
N TRP A 56 -9.99 -5.18 11.77
CA TRP A 56 -10.34 -4.45 10.56
C TRP A 56 -9.66 -3.08 10.50
N ALA A 57 -9.70 -2.31 11.59
CA ALA A 57 -9.09 -0.99 11.68
C ALA A 57 -7.56 -1.01 11.46
N GLU A 58 -6.88 -2.11 11.79
CA GLU A 58 -5.44 -2.27 11.59
C GLU A 58 -5.02 -2.41 10.11
N VAL A 59 -5.87 -3.02 9.26
CA VAL A 59 -5.48 -3.43 7.90
C VAL A 59 -6.31 -2.79 6.79
N PHE A 60 -7.58 -2.50 7.06
CA PHE A 60 -8.53 -1.94 6.11
C PHE A 60 -8.42 -0.42 6.06
N THR A 61 -8.51 0.13 4.86
CA THR A 61 -8.68 1.57 4.69
C THR A 61 -9.45 1.91 3.43
N LEU A 62 -10.02 3.11 3.43
CA LEU A 62 -10.58 3.75 2.24
C LEU A 62 -9.60 4.80 1.73
N GLY A 63 -9.50 4.95 0.41
CA GLY A 63 -8.56 5.86 -0.20
C GLY A 63 -9.07 6.49 -1.50
N PRO A 64 -8.55 7.66 -1.88
CA PRO A 64 -8.93 8.34 -3.09
C PRO A 64 -8.24 7.75 -4.33
N ILE A 65 -8.93 7.83 -5.46
CA ILE A 65 -8.44 7.49 -6.79
C ILE A 65 -8.68 8.68 -7.71
N SER A 66 -7.70 9.01 -8.56
CA SER A 66 -7.78 10.13 -9.50
C SER A 66 -6.87 9.92 -10.71
N ARG A 67 -7.03 10.75 -11.75
CA ARG A 67 -6.17 10.74 -12.95
C ARG A 67 -4.83 11.45 -12.73
N TYR A 68 -4.77 12.38 -11.77
CA TYR A 68 -3.60 13.20 -11.48
C TYR A 68 -3.15 13.02 -10.04
N ALA A 69 -1.86 12.78 -9.82
CA ALA A 69 -1.30 12.61 -8.48
C ALA A 69 -1.54 13.84 -7.56
N THR A 70 -1.61 15.04 -8.14
CA THR A 70 -1.87 16.30 -7.44
C THR A 70 -3.24 16.34 -6.77
N ASP A 71 -4.22 15.62 -7.30
CA ASP A 71 -5.60 15.64 -6.78
C ASP A 71 -5.75 14.76 -5.54
N LEU A 72 -4.90 13.74 -5.38
CA LEU A 72 -4.95 12.81 -4.25
C LEU A 72 -4.86 13.54 -2.90
N ARG A 73 -3.99 14.56 -2.80
CA ARG A 73 -3.83 15.36 -1.57
C ARG A 73 -5.13 16.05 -1.19
N MET A 74 -5.77 16.72 -2.14
CA MET A 74 -7.03 17.43 -1.93
C MET A 74 -8.16 16.47 -1.57
N LEU A 75 -8.30 15.36 -2.32
CA LEU A 75 -9.31 14.36 -2.06
C LEU A 75 -9.13 13.72 -0.68
N LEU A 76 -7.89 13.44 -0.28
CA LEU A 76 -7.59 12.93 1.05
C LEU A 76 -8.03 13.93 2.15
N GLN A 77 -7.76 15.23 1.98
CA GLN A 77 -8.21 16.26 2.94
C GLN A 77 -9.73 16.33 3.13
N ILE A 78 -10.49 15.90 2.14
CA ILE A 78 -11.96 15.86 2.19
C ILE A 78 -12.42 14.65 2.99
N ILE A 79 -11.83 13.46 2.77
CA ILE A 79 -12.32 12.20 3.33
C ILE A 79 -11.69 11.81 4.68
N VAL A 80 -10.58 12.43 5.07
CA VAL A 80 -9.90 12.19 6.37
C VAL A 80 -10.82 12.53 7.54
N LYS A 81 -10.76 11.71 8.61
CA LYS A 81 -11.47 11.98 9.87
C LYS A 81 -11.11 13.38 10.41
N PRO A 82 -12.09 14.18 10.88
CA PRO A 82 -11.81 15.53 11.42
C PRO A 82 -10.74 15.54 12.54
N THR A 83 -10.71 14.51 13.38
CA THR A 83 -9.74 14.35 14.48
C THR A 83 -8.31 14.11 14.01
N VAL A 84 -8.13 13.55 12.81
CA VAL A 84 -6.82 13.22 12.21
C VAL A 84 -6.35 14.34 11.27
N LYS A 85 -7.27 15.09 10.67
CA LYS A 85 -6.99 16.12 9.65
C LYS A 85 -5.93 17.14 10.09
N LYS A 86 -6.00 17.61 11.35
CA LYS A 86 -5.00 18.56 11.91
C LYS A 86 -3.63 17.93 12.13
N LYS A 87 -3.56 16.63 12.42
CA LYS A 87 -2.30 15.91 12.69
C LYS A 87 -1.52 15.59 11.42
N LEU A 88 -2.20 15.35 10.31
CA LEU A 88 -1.55 15.01 9.03
C LEU A 88 -0.84 16.20 8.38
N ASP A 89 -1.35 17.41 8.60
CA ASP A 89 -0.82 18.65 8.05
C ASP A 89 -0.43 18.54 6.55
N LEU A 90 -1.37 18.04 5.74
CA LEU A 90 -1.13 17.67 4.33
C LEU A 90 -0.71 18.83 3.43
N ASN A 91 -0.82 20.08 3.90
CA ASN A 91 -0.42 21.28 3.16
C ASN A 91 0.98 21.76 3.52
N LYS A 92 1.60 21.20 4.55
CA LYS A 92 2.97 21.53 4.93
C LYS A 92 3.93 21.14 3.80
N PRO A 93 4.70 22.10 3.26
CA PRO A 93 5.73 21.78 2.28
C PRO A 93 6.75 20.80 2.85
N VAL A 94 7.18 19.86 2.03
CA VAL A 94 8.22 18.88 2.36
C VAL A 94 9.43 19.16 1.50
N ASP A 95 10.59 19.32 2.14
CA ASP A 95 11.86 19.40 1.43
C ASP A 95 12.27 18.00 0.94
N ILE A 96 12.08 17.76 -0.35
CA ILE A 96 12.35 16.48 -1.01
C ILE A 96 13.87 16.18 -1.01
N SER A 97 14.73 17.20 -0.94
CA SER A 97 16.18 17.02 -1.04
C SER A 97 16.77 16.22 0.12
N ASN A 98 16.09 16.22 1.28
CA ASN A 98 16.53 15.52 2.49
C ASN A 98 15.82 14.16 2.69
N VAL A 99 14.98 13.74 1.74
CA VAL A 99 14.25 12.47 1.85
C VAL A 99 15.19 11.30 1.51
N ARG A 100 15.30 10.33 2.43
CA ARG A 100 15.98 9.07 2.20
C ARG A 100 15.03 8.08 1.52
N ILE A 101 15.47 7.52 0.40
CA ILE A 101 14.63 6.65 -0.43
C ILE A 101 15.20 5.24 -0.42
N TYR A 102 14.34 4.29 -0.06
CA TYR A 102 14.61 2.87 -0.09
C TYR A 102 13.71 2.22 -1.12
N TYR A 103 14.24 1.31 -1.93
CA TYR A 103 13.47 0.65 -2.98
C TYR A 103 13.70 -0.86 -3.01
N LEU A 104 12.72 -1.59 -3.55
CA LEU A 104 12.78 -3.03 -3.72
C LEU A 104 12.49 -3.37 -5.19
N GLU A 105 13.40 -4.08 -5.84
CA GLU A 105 13.20 -4.50 -7.24
C GLU A 105 12.49 -5.85 -7.36
N GLN A 106 12.67 -6.72 -6.36
CA GLN A 106 12.07 -8.04 -6.33
C GLN A 106 12.01 -8.57 -4.90
N ILE A 107 11.02 -9.39 -4.63
CA ILE A 107 10.92 -10.18 -3.41
C ILE A 107 11.50 -11.56 -3.75
N ASN A 108 12.52 -12.01 -3.02
CA ASN A 108 13.06 -13.35 -3.20
C ASN A 108 12.15 -14.35 -2.46
N SER A 109 11.19 -14.93 -3.18
CA SER A 109 10.25 -15.92 -2.65
C SER A 109 9.87 -16.94 -3.73
N PRO A 110 9.75 -18.24 -3.41
CA PRO A 110 9.40 -19.27 -4.40
C PRO A 110 7.91 -19.24 -4.80
N ILE A 111 7.09 -18.41 -4.17
CA ILE A 111 5.64 -18.29 -4.37
C ILE A 111 5.23 -16.95 -5.01
N VAL A 112 6.18 -16.06 -5.25
CA VAL A 112 5.94 -14.76 -5.89
C VAL A 112 6.71 -14.72 -7.19
N ASP A 113 6.02 -14.46 -8.27
CA ASP A 113 6.67 -14.29 -9.57
C ASP A 113 7.61 -13.09 -9.57
N LYS A 114 8.70 -13.25 -10.31
CA LYS A 114 9.64 -12.14 -10.50
C LYS A 114 8.94 -11.01 -11.26
N PRO A 115 9.14 -9.75 -10.86
CA PRO A 115 8.59 -8.62 -11.61
C PRO A 115 9.10 -8.60 -13.05
N ASN A 116 8.21 -8.26 -13.98
CA ASN A 116 8.55 -8.09 -15.39
C ASN A 116 9.63 -6.99 -15.56
N ASN A 117 10.47 -7.13 -16.59
CA ASN A 117 11.51 -6.14 -16.92
C ASN A 117 10.97 -4.72 -17.13
N ASN A 118 9.74 -4.56 -17.62
CA ASN A 118 9.11 -3.25 -17.77
C ASN A 118 8.87 -2.57 -16.41
N VAL A 119 8.46 -3.36 -15.40
CA VAL A 119 8.27 -2.86 -14.03
C VAL A 119 9.62 -2.47 -13.42
N LYS A 120 10.66 -3.31 -13.60
CA LYS A 120 12.03 -2.99 -13.15
C LYS A 120 12.56 -1.73 -13.81
N THR A 121 12.31 -1.56 -15.10
CA THR A 121 12.70 -0.36 -15.85
C THR A 121 11.98 0.89 -15.32
N ALA A 122 10.68 0.79 -15.02
CA ALA A 122 9.92 1.88 -14.41
C ALA A 122 10.48 2.26 -13.03
N ILE A 123 10.80 1.27 -12.19
CA ILE A 123 11.46 1.48 -10.90
C ILE A 123 12.81 2.22 -11.08
N ASN A 124 13.63 1.78 -12.04
CA ASN A 124 14.93 2.40 -12.32
C ASN A 124 14.81 3.84 -12.80
N ARG A 125 13.78 4.18 -13.59
CA ARG A 125 13.50 5.57 -13.98
C ARG A 125 13.18 6.45 -12.78
N VAL A 126 12.39 5.94 -11.84
CA VAL A 126 12.05 6.65 -10.60
C VAL A 126 13.29 6.85 -9.72
N ILE A 127 14.12 5.81 -9.57
CA ILE A 127 15.38 5.88 -8.82
C ILE A 127 16.33 6.91 -9.43
N SER A 128 16.49 6.89 -10.76
CA SER A 128 17.33 7.87 -11.46
C SER A 128 16.84 9.30 -11.24
N HIS A 129 15.52 9.52 -11.32
CA HIS A 129 14.93 10.82 -11.03
C HIS A 129 15.23 11.31 -9.61
N PHE A 130 15.06 10.44 -8.62
CA PHE A 130 15.31 10.79 -7.23
C PHE A 130 16.79 10.96 -6.89
N ASN A 131 17.69 10.17 -7.48
CA ASN A 131 19.13 10.36 -7.33
C ASN A 131 19.61 11.72 -7.85
N ASN A 132 18.88 12.33 -8.78
CA ASN A 132 19.19 13.67 -9.29
C ASN A 132 18.67 14.80 -8.39
N ILE A 133 17.65 14.54 -7.56
CA ILE A 133 16.94 15.56 -6.77
C ILE A 133 17.31 15.49 -5.28
N CYS A 134 17.47 14.28 -4.75
CA CYS A 134 17.81 14.04 -3.36
C CYS A 134 19.32 14.14 -3.15
N LYS A 135 19.71 14.73 -2.01
CA LYS A 135 21.13 14.80 -1.61
C LYS A 135 21.67 13.42 -1.24
N SER A 136 20.81 12.55 -0.70
CA SER A 136 21.13 11.15 -0.41
C SER A 136 20.77 10.26 -1.59
N SER A 137 21.69 9.36 -1.95
CA SER A 137 21.43 8.33 -2.96
C SER A 137 20.35 7.33 -2.50
N CYS A 138 19.54 6.86 -3.45
CA CYS A 138 18.55 5.82 -3.22
C CYS A 138 19.23 4.50 -2.82
N THR A 139 18.73 3.86 -1.76
CA THR A 139 19.29 2.60 -1.25
C THR A 139 18.43 1.42 -1.66
N LYS A 140 19.03 0.41 -2.30
CA LYS A 140 18.34 -0.84 -2.59
C LYS A 140 18.18 -1.65 -1.30
N SER A 141 16.95 -2.02 -1.00
CA SER A 141 16.63 -2.91 0.13
C SER A 141 16.47 -4.35 -0.36
N PHE A 142 16.80 -5.28 0.52
CA PHE A 142 16.59 -6.71 0.30
C PHE A 142 15.47 -7.20 1.22
N CYS A 143 14.52 -7.93 0.65
CA CYS A 143 13.45 -8.56 1.41
C CYS A 143 13.44 -10.05 1.07
N GLN A 144 13.67 -10.87 2.09
CA GLN A 144 13.50 -12.31 2.02
C GLN A 144 12.27 -12.67 2.85
N VAL A 145 11.31 -13.33 2.22
CA VAL A 145 10.13 -13.82 2.94
C VAL A 145 10.60 -14.94 3.86
N SER A 146 10.36 -14.80 5.17
CA SER A 146 10.77 -15.81 6.14
C SER A 146 10.23 -17.18 5.72
N HIS A 147 11.05 -18.23 5.84
CA HIS A 147 10.71 -19.61 5.47
C HIS A 147 9.34 -20.07 6.03
N PHE A 148 8.95 -19.54 7.20
CA PHE A 148 7.66 -19.75 7.84
C PHE A 148 6.45 -19.23 7.04
N LEU A 149 6.54 -18.01 6.48
CA LEU A 149 5.46 -17.45 5.64
C LEU A 149 5.38 -18.17 4.30
N THR A 150 6.53 -18.55 3.74
CA THR A 150 6.59 -19.39 2.55
C THR A 150 5.88 -20.72 2.77
N LYS A 151 6.11 -21.37 3.92
CA LYS A 151 5.45 -22.62 4.31
C LYS A 151 3.94 -22.48 4.46
N ILE A 152 3.46 -21.43 5.15
CA ILE A 152 2.02 -21.18 5.30
C ILE A 152 1.38 -20.90 3.93
N LEU A 153 2.03 -20.13 3.07
CA LEU A 153 1.51 -19.81 1.73
C LEU A 153 1.52 -21.04 0.81
N THR A 154 2.54 -21.88 0.85
CA THR A 154 2.55 -23.16 0.09
C THR A 154 1.49 -24.13 0.60
N ASP A 155 1.24 -24.16 1.91
CA ASP A 155 0.17 -24.97 2.50
C ASP A 155 -1.22 -24.40 2.12
N THR A 156 -1.33 -23.09 1.92
CA THR A 156 -2.57 -22.39 1.49
C THR A 156 -2.89 -22.61 0.00
N VAL A 157 -1.89 -22.86 -0.85
CA VAL A 157 -2.08 -23.16 -2.28
C VAL A 157 -2.62 -24.59 -2.50
N ASN A 158 -2.58 -25.46 -1.50
CA ASN A 158 -3.33 -26.72 -1.55
C ASN A 158 -4.83 -26.45 -1.40
N SER A 159 -5.57 -26.78 -2.46
CA SER A 159 -7.00 -26.50 -2.73
C SER A 159 -8.02 -26.76 -1.61
N LYS A 160 -7.65 -27.45 -0.53
CA LYS A 160 -8.52 -27.73 0.62
C LYS A 160 -8.66 -26.57 1.61
N LEU A 161 -7.75 -25.59 1.60
CA LEU A 161 -7.77 -24.48 2.56
C LEU A 161 -8.55 -23.25 2.10
N GLN A 162 -8.80 -23.06 0.81
CA GLN A 162 -9.55 -21.90 0.33
C GLN A 162 -11.02 -21.94 0.78
N THR A 163 -11.60 -23.14 0.83
CA THR A 163 -12.93 -23.39 1.43
C THR A 163 -12.88 -23.19 2.95
N PHE A 164 -11.83 -23.68 3.62
CA PHE A 164 -11.67 -23.57 5.08
C PHE A 164 -11.34 -22.15 5.58
N LEU A 165 -10.61 -21.33 4.81
CA LEU A 165 -10.26 -19.95 5.13
C LEU A 165 -11.45 -19.00 4.92
N MET A 166 -12.34 -19.32 3.99
CA MET A 166 -13.63 -18.63 3.83
C MET A 166 -14.61 -19.01 4.96
N GLU A 167 -14.56 -20.24 5.47
CA GLU A 167 -15.36 -20.70 6.61
C GLU A 167 -14.83 -20.21 7.97
N ASN A 168 -13.51 -20.06 8.13
CA ASN A 168 -12.87 -19.58 9.36
C ASN A 168 -12.27 -18.18 9.21
N THR A 169 -13.14 -17.19 9.25
CA THR A 169 -12.82 -15.75 9.25
C THR A 169 -11.68 -15.38 10.20
N GLN A 170 -11.60 -15.99 11.39
CA GLN A 170 -10.54 -15.71 12.36
C GLN A 170 -9.12 -16.08 11.86
N ILE A 171 -9.01 -17.18 11.11
CA ILE A 171 -7.71 -17.67 10.60
C ILE A 171 -7.26 -16.83 9.42
N TYR A 172 -8.17 -16.45 8.53
CA TYR A 172 -7.89 -15.53 7.43
C TYR A 172 -7.50 -14.14 7.94
N HIS A 173 -8.19 -13.62 8.96
CA HIS A 173 -7.82 -12.37 9.62
C HIS A 173 -6.46 -12.46 10.31
N ASN A 174 -6.17 -13.54 11.04
CA ASN A 174 -4.86 -13.76 11.65
C ASN A 174 -3.75 -13.91 10.61
N PHE A 175 -4.03 -14.53 9.46
CA PHE A 175 -3.10 -14.68 8.36
C PHE A 175 -2.79 -13.35 7.68
N LEU A 176 -3.82 -12.57 7.31
CA LEU A 176 -3.65 -11.22 6.77
C LEU A 176 -2.97 -10.30 7.77
N ARG A 177 -3.32 -10.40 9.06
CA ARG A 177 -2.68 -9.64 10.13
C ARG A 177 -1.21 -10.02 10.27
N GLN A 178 -0.84 -11.30 10.26
CA GLN A 178 0.55 -11.75 10.29
C GLN A 178 1.32 -11.34 9.03
N LEU A 179 0.71 -11.42 7.85
CA LEU A 179 1.32 -10.98 6.60
C LEU A 179 1.53 -9.46 6.63
N CYS A 180 0.48 -8.67 6.85
CA CYS A 180 0.54 -7.21 6.89
C CYS A 180 1.45 -6.70 8.02
N LEU A 181 1.31 -7.20 9.26
CA LEU A 181 2.14 -6.78 10.38
C LEU A 181 3.59 -7.20 10.21
N LYS A 182 3.91 -8.40 9.71
CA LYS A 182 5.31 -8.83 9.57
C LYS A 182 6.02 -8.14 8.40
N TYR A 183 5.33 -7.90 7.28
CA TYR A 183 5.85 -7.09 6.19
C TYR A 183 6.03 -5.62 6.60
N MET A 184 5.06 -5.05 7.33
CA MET A 184 5.15 -3.67 7.82
C MET A 184 6.19 -3.54 8.94
N HIS A 185 6.26 -4.46 9.90
CA HIS A 185 7.22 -4.45 11.01
C HIS A 185 8.66 -4.60 10.53
N ASN A 186 8.93 -5.52 9.59
CA ASN A 186 10.27 -5.66 9.00
C ASN A 186 10.66 -4.46 8.13
N PHE A 187 9.70 -3.80 7.49
CA PHE A 187 9.96 -2.54 6.77
C PHE A 187 10.15 -1.36 7.74
N MET A 188 9.39 -1.32 8.83
CA MET A 188 9.41 -0.26 9.85
C MET A 188 10.68 -0.30 10.70
N ASN A 189 11.20 -1.49 11.03
CA ASN A 189 12.37 -1.70 11.89
C ASN A 189 13.74 -1.64 11.17
N MET A 190 13.79 -1.19 9.92
CA MET A 190 15.06 -0.96 9.20
C MET A 190 15.78 0.34 9.62
N ASP A 191 15.24 1.12 10.57
CA ASP A 191 15.94 2.26 11.19
C ASP A 191 15.37 2.51 12.61
N PRO A 192 16.17 2.55 13.71
CA PRO A 192 15.65 2.67 15.09
C PRO A 192 15.14 4.07 15.46
N LEU A 193 15.18 5.03 14.52
CA LEU A 193 14.92 6.44 14.79
C LEU A 193 13.79 6.97 13.90
N ASN A 194 12.56 6.88 14.41
CA ASN A 194 11.46 7.87 14.28
C ASN A 194 10.08 7.23 14.10
N HIS A 195 9.22 7.48 15.08
CA HIS A 195 7.87 6.95 15.21
C HIS A 195 6.79 7.67 14.37
N TYR A 196 7.13 8.62 13.49
CA TYR A 196 6.10 9.47 12.82
C TYR A 196 6.43 9.96 11.39
N ALA A 197 7.45 9.42 10.70
CA ALA A 197 7.71 9.82 9.32
C ALA A 197 6.73 9.12 8.36
N GLY A 198 5.92 9.88 7.63
CA GLY A 198 5.05 9.37 6.57
C GLY A 198 5.87 8.64 5.50
N ARG A 199 5.79 7.31 5.48
CA ARG A 199 6.49 6.47 4.50
C ARG A 199 5.60 6.32 3.27
N LEU A 200 5.96 7.03 2.21
CA LEU A 200 5.24 7.06 0.95
C LEU A 200 5.56 5.79 0.14
N ILE A 201 4.65 4.81 0.09
CA ILE A 201 4.71 3.75 -0.93
C ILE A 201 4.16 4.36 -2.21
N LEU A 202 5.08 4.88 -3.02
CA LEU A 202 4.78 5.47 -4.31
C LEU A 202 4.71 4.34 -5.37
N LEU A 203 3.54 3.76 -5.60
CA LEU A 203 3.29 2.99 -6.82
C LEU A 203 3.03 3.99 -7.94
N MET A 204 4.10 4.42 -8.61
CA MET A 204 3.99 5.32 -9.75
C MET A 204 3.49 4.59 -10.99
N LYS A 205 2.65 5.31 -11.73
CA LYS A 205 2.06 4.98 -13.04
C LYS A 205 3.11 4.51 -14.05
N MET A 206 2.80 3.44 -14.79
CA MET A 206 3.39 3.09 -16.09
C MET A 206 2.57 3.71 -17.21
#